data_AF-A0A925CZH3-F1
#
_entry.id   AF-A0A925CZH3-F1
#
_cell.length_a   1.000
_cell.length_b   1.000
_cell.length_c   1.000
_cell.angle_alpha   90.00
_cell.angle_beta   90.00
_cell.angle_gamma   90.00
#
_symmetry.space_group_name_H-M   'P 1'
#
loop_
_entity.id
_entity.type
_entity.pdbx_description
1 polymer ?
#
loop_
_entity_poly.entity_id
_entity_poly.type
_entity_poly.pdbx_seq_one_letter_code
_entity_poly.pdbx_strand_id
1 'polypeptide(L)'
;YLTGPEMQVLDNIDATDNKKQNHLAGCLYDLAGDSTVSKPKPVGEFNKVRLLQNKGHLTLWLNDTKTFEGQIGSDDWNARVAKSKFAAPAFVNFAKVPRGKIALQQHPGASAWRNIKVRRL
;
A
#
# COMPACT_ATOMS: atom_id res chain seq x y z
N TYR A 1 4.65 -11.09 3.20
CA TYR A 1 3.59 -10.35 3.92
C TYR A 1 4.07 -9.77 5.25
N LEU A 2 4.99 -10.40 6.00
CA LEU A 2 5.36 -9.96 7.36
C LEU A 2 6.23 -8.69 7.45
N THR A 3 6.93 -8.31 6.39
CA THR A 3 8.01 -7.30 6.47
C THR A 3 7.82 -6.08 5.60
N GLY A 4 7.11 -6.20 4.48
CA GLY A 4 6.98 -5.15 3.48
C GLY A 4 5.72 -4.30 3.68
N PRO A 5 5.82 -2.96 3.58
CA PRO A 5 4.65 -2.11 3.40
C PRO A 5 3.89 -2.46 2.12
N GLU A 6 2.58 -2.22 2.11
CA GLU A 6 1.67 -2.66 1.06
C GLU A 6 0.84 -1.48 0.53
N MET A 7 0.87 -1.26 -0.79
CA MET A 7 -0.15 -0.47 -1.47
C MET A 7 -1.31 -1.40 -1.80
N GLN A 8 -2.46 -1.13 -1.20
CA GLN A 8 -3.63 -2.00 -1.33
C GLN A 8 -4.15 -2.05 -2.78
N VAL A 9 -4.53 -3.24 -3.23
CA VAL A 9 -5.32 -3.44 -4.45
C VAL A 9 -6.61 -4.13 -4.03
N LEU A 10 -7.73 -3.43 -4.18
CA LEU A 10 -9.02 -3.85 -3.66
C LEU A 10 -10.15 -3.35 -4.56
N ASP A 11 -11.26 -4.08 -4.59
CA ASP A 11 -12.54 -3.52 -4.98
C ASP A 11 -13.10 -2.69 -3.81
N ASN A 12 -13.17 -1.37 -4.00
CA ASN A 12 -13.68 -0.47 -2.96
C ASN A 12 -15.18 -0.65 -2.69
N ILE A 13 -15.93 -1.34 -3.56
CA ILE A 13 -17.40 -1.48 -3.46
C ILE A 13 -17.75 -2.81 -2.77
N ASP A 14 -17.32 -3.94 -3.33
CA ASP A 14 -17.80 -5.25 -2.90
C ASP A 14 -16.81 -6.06 -2.06
N ALA A 15 -15.55 -5.62 -1.93
CA ALA A 15 -14.59 -6.38 -1.12
C ALA A 15 -14.94 -6.35 0.37
N THR A 16 -14.74 -7.48 1.05
CA THR A 16 -15.05 -7.61 2.48
C THR A 16 -14.20 -6.70 3.37
N ASP A 17 -12.97 -6.39 2.95
CA ASP A 17 -12.02 -5.56 3.70
C ASP A 17 -12.16 -4.05 3.44
N ASN A 18 -13.22 -3.60 2.75
CA ASN A 18 -13.43 -2.19 2.40
C ASN A 18 -14.00 -1.32 3.54
N LYS A 19 -14.04 -1.83 4.78
CA LYS A 19 -14.76 -1.18 5.90
C LYS A 19 -13.98 -0.04 6.56
N LYS A 20 -12.68 0.09 6.28
CA LYS A 20 -11.81 1.15 6.82
C LYS A 20 -11.22 1.99 5.70
N GLN A 21 -11.09 3.29 5.95
CA GLN A 21 -10.54 4.25 4.98
C GLN A 21 -9.11 3.90 4.53
N ASN A 22 -8.26 3.44 5.45
CA ASN A 22 -6.89 3.01 5.17
C ASN A 22 -6.78 1.59 4.61
N HIS A 23 -7.91 0.92 4.33
CA HIS A 23 -7.96 -0.38 3.65
C HIS A 23 -8.42 -0.27 2.20
N LEU A 24 -8.70 0.93 1.69
CA LEU A 24 -9.15 1.13 0.30
C LEU A 24 -7.99 1.07 -0.70
N ALA A 25 -8.31 0.83 -1.96
CA ALA A 25 -7.35 0.72 -3.05
C ALA A 25 -6.43 1.95 -3.13
N GLY A 26 -5.13 1.69 -3.28
CA GLY A 26 -4.11 2.72 -3.35
C GLY A 26 -3.71 3.37 -2.02
N CYS A 27 -4.38 3.04 -0.92
CA CYS A 27 -3.91 3.40 0.42
C CYS A 27 -2.72 2.50 0.84
N LEU A 28 -1.96 2.98 1.82
CA LEU A 28 -0.95 2.20 2.52
C LEU A 28 -1.67 1.33 3.57
N TYR A 29 -1.82 0.04 3.26
CA TYR A 29 -2.70 -0.88 3.96
C TYR A 29 -2.57 -0.80 5.50
N ASP A 30 -3.70 -0.61 6.19
CA ASP A 30 -3.84 -0.55 7.66
C ASP A 30 -2.94 0.48 8.38
N LEU A 31 -2.31 1.39 7.63
CA LEU A 31 -1.45 2.45 8.16
C LEU A 31 -1.97 3.85 7.83
N ALA A 32 -2.19 4.14 6.55
CA ALA A 32 -2.49 5.49 6.08
C ALA A 32 -2.99 5.53 4.64
N GLY A 33 -3.44 6.71 4.21
CA GLY A 33 -3.83 6.98 2.84
C GLY A 33 -5.00 7.94 2.82
N ASP A 34 -5.12 8.69 1.73
CA ASP A 34 -6.25 9.56 1.49
C ASP A 34 -7.36 8.78 0.75
N SER A 35 -8.31 8.27 1.53
CA SER A 35 -9.47 7.56 1.00
C SER A 35 -10.38 8.46 0.14
N THR A 36 -10.32 9.79 0.29
CA THR A 36 -11.19 10.71 -0.48
C THR A 36 -10.78 10.77 -1.95
N VAL A 37 -9.52 10.45 -2.25
CA VAL A 37 -8.96 10.33 -3.60
C VAL A 37 -8.71 8.88 -4.03
N SER A 38 -9.06 7.89 -3.20
CA SER A 38 -9.07 6.48 -3.56
C SER A 38 -10.21 6.18 -4.54
N LYS A 39 -9.91 6.30 -5.83
CA LYS A 39 -10.86 6.12 -6.93
C LYS A 39 -10.33 5.07 -7.93
N PRO A 40 -10.33 3.78 -7.57
CA PRO A 40 -10.03 2.74 -8.53
C PRO A 40 -11.10 2.71 -9.62
N LYS A 41 -10.68 2.35 -10.83
CA LYS A 41 -11.61 2.00 -11.91
C LYS A 41 -12.42 0.74 -11.53
N PRO A 42 -13.59 0.52 -12.15
CA PRO A 42 -14.41 -0.67 -11.93
C PRO A 42 -13.63 -1.98 -12.09
N VAL A 43 -14.11 -3.03 -11.41
CA VAL A 43 -13.57 -4.39 -11.53
C VAL A 43 -13.54 -4.83 -13.00
N GLY A 44 -12.42 -5.40 -13.42
CA GLY A 44 -12.16 -5.79 -14.82
C GLY A 44 -11.37 -4.75 -15.62
N GLU A 45 -11.27 -3.51 -15.14
CA GLU A 45 -10.44 -2.48 -15.75
C GLU A 45 -9.02 -2.40 -15.15
N PHE A 46 -8.05 -2.03 -15.99
CA PHE A 46 -6.68 -1.80 -15.53
C PHE A 46 -6.53 -0.43 -14.86
N ASN A 47 -6.12 -0.46 -13.60
CA ASN A 47 -5.64 0.70 -12.86
C ASN A 47 -4.15 0.92 -13.08
N LYS A 48 -3.71 2.18 -13.01
CA LYS A 48 -2.29 2.55 -13.03
C LYS A 48 -1.82 2.79 -11.60
N VAL A 49 -0.77 2.09 -11.18
CA VAL A 49 -0.15 2.28 -9.87
C VAL A 49 1.29 2.76 -10.04
N ARG A 50 1.75 3.60 -9.11
CA ARG A 50 3.16 3.99 -9.01
C ARG A 50 3.55 3.99 -7.54
N LEU A 51 4.73 3.46 -7.26
CA LEU A 51 5.38 3.53 -5.96
C LEU A 51 6.73 4.20 -6.17
N LEU A 52 7.05 5.18 -5.33
CA LEU A 52 8.36 5.81 -5.27
C LEU A 52 8.87 5.67 -3.85
N GLN A 53 10.00 4.98 -3.69
CA GLN A 53 10.71 4.92 -2.42
C GLN A 53 12.13 5.44 -2.64
N ASN A 54 12.49 6.54 -1.99
CA ASN A 54 13.83 7.10 -2.04
C ASN A 54 14.31 7.41 -0.62
N LYS A 55 15.36 6.71 -0.16
CA LYS A 55 15.91 6.88 1.20
C LYS A 55 14.84 6.86 2.31
N GLY A 56 13.86 5.95 2.18
CA GLY A 56 12.75 5.79 3.14
C GLY A 56 11.56 6.72 2.91
N HIS A 57 11.68 7.75 2.08
CA HIS A 57 10.54 8.56 1.66
C HIS A 57 9.69 7.76 0.67
N LEU A 58 8.47 7.39 1.08
CA LEU A 58 7.54 6.57 0.34
C LEU A 58 6.37 7.40 -0.16
N THR A 59 6.07 7.29 -1.45
CA THR A 59 4.90 7.92 -2.07
C THR A 59 4.15 6.90 -2.93
N LEU A 60 2.82 6.91 -2.82
CA LEU A 60 1.91 6.04 -3.56
C LEU A 60 1.03 6.88 -4.49
N TRP A 61 0.79 6.38 -5.70
CA TRP A 61 -0.18 6.96 -6.62
C TRP A 61 -1.08 5.89 -7.21
N LEU A 62 -2.38 6.19 -7.27
CA LEU A 62 -3.40 5.45 -7.98
C LEU A 62 -3.99 6.34 -9.08
N ASN A 63 -3.96 5.86 -10.33
CA ASN A 63 -4.46 6.58 -11.50
C ASN A 63 -3.96 8.03 -11.58
N ASP A 64 -2.63 8.17 -11.44
CA ASP A 64 -1.91 9.46 -11.45
C ASP A 64 -2.25 10.44 -10.32
N THR A 65 -3.09 10.02 -9.36
CA THR A 65 -3.42 10.78 -8.15
C THR A 65 -2.61 10.27 -6.98
N LYS A 66 -1.94 11.18 -6.25
CA LYS A 66 -1.16 10.83 -5.05
C LYS A 66 -2.12 10.45 -3.92
N THR A 67 -1.99 9.25 -3.38
CA THR A 67 -2.87 8.71 -2.33
C THR A 67 -2.18 8.66 -0.96
N PHE A 68 -0.84 8.64 -0.93
CA PHE A 68 -0.06 8.64 0.30
C PHE A 68 1.34 9.21 0.07
N GLU A 69 1.87 9.88 1.08
CA GLU A 69 3.26 10.32 1.17
C GLU A 69 3.71 10.29 2.63
N GLY A 70 4.91 9.78 2.90
CA GLY A 70 5.45 9.75 4.24
C GLY A 70 6.88 9.25 4.31
N GLN A 71 7.50 9.40 5.48
CA GLN A 71 8.88 8.97 5.74
C GLN A 71 8.88 7.73 6.64
N ILE A 72 9.36 6.60 6.11
CA ILE A 72 9.53 5.38 6.91
C ILE A 72 10.50 5.66 8.06
N GLY A 73 10.09 5.29 9.28
CA GLY A 73 10.87 5.44 10.50
C GLY A 73 10.75 6.80 11.19
N SER A 74 9.99 7.75 10.63
CA SER A 74 9.66 9.00 11.34
C SER A 74 8.75 8.76 12.54
N ASP A 75 8.62 9.74 13.42
CA ASP A 75 7.72 9.66 14.58
C ASP A 75 6.26 9.42 14.17
N ASP A 76 5.79 10.09 13.11
CA ASP A 76 4.45 9.86 12.55
C ASP A 76 4.30 8.43 12.02
N TRP A 77 5.30 7.91 11.29
CA TRP A 77 5.28 6.53 10.80
C TRP A 77 5.22 5.52 11.95
N ASN A 78 6.09 5.69 12.95
CA ASN A 78 6.17 4.79 14.10
C ASN A 78 4.87 4.84 14.93
N ALA A 79 4.27 6.02 15.08
CA ALA A 79 2.97 6.18 15.73
C ALA A 79 1.83 5.48 14.98
N ARG A 80 1.84 5.49 13.64
CA ARG A 80 0.87 4.75 12.81
C ARG A 80 1.07 3.24 12.94
N VAL A 81 2.32 2.76 12.88
CA VAL A 81 2.63 1.33 13.06
C VAL A 81 2.12 0.84 14.41
N ALA A 82 2.37 1.58 15.50
CA ALA A 82 1.91 1.23 16.84
C ALA A 82 0.38 1.14 16.98
N LYS A 83 -0.38 1.83 16.11
CA LYS A 83 -1.85 1.84 16.09
C LYS A 83 -2.47 0.89 15.07
N SER A 84 -1.64 0.12 14.34
CA SER A 84 -2.05 -0.80 13.28
C SER A 84 -1.90 -2.26 13.70
N LYS A 85 -2.35 -3.21 12.86
CA LYS A 85 -2.08 -4.64 13.03
C LYS A 85 -0.59 -4.97 13.09
N PHE A 86 0.26 -4.11 12.52
CA PHE A 86 1.71 -4.30 12.47
C PHE A 86 2.40 -4.08 13.81
N ALA A 87 1.68 -3.64 14.85
CA ALA A 87 2.16 -3.66 16.23
C ALA A 87 2.26 -5.09 16.82
N ALA A 88 1.55 -6.06 16.23
CA ALA A 88 1.53 -7.42 16.75
C ALA A 88 2.91 -8.11 16.64
N PRO A 89 3.30 -9.00 17.58
CA PRO A 89 4.62 -9.63 17.61
C PRO A 89 5.05 -10.33 16.32
N ALA A 90 4.09 -10.88 15.56
CA ALA A 90 4.36 -11.51 14.26
C ALA A 90 5.01 -10.55 13.25
N PHE A 91 4.78 -9.24 13.37
CA PHE A 91 5.28 -8.19 12.49
C PHE A 91 6.51 -7.47 13.03
N VAL A 92 7.29 -8.09 13.93
CA VAL A 92 8.47 -7.48 14.58
C VAL A 92 9.49 -6.86 13.59
N ASN A 93 9.54 -7.34 12.35
CA ASN A 93 10.44 -6.88 11.30
C ASN A 93 9.76 -6.00 10.22
N PHE A 94 8.52 -5.56 10.44
CA PHE A 94 7.78 -4.72 9.51
C PHE A 94 8.50 -3.39 9.25
N ALA A 95 8.76 -3.10 7.98
CA ALA A 95 9.42 -1.87 7.49
C ALA A 95 10.80 -1.54 8.11
N LYS A 96 11.46 -2.50 8.78
CA LYS A 96 12.79 -2.31 9.39
C LYS A 96 13.96 -2.58 8.45
N VAL A 97 13.71 -3.28 7.33
CA VAL A 97 14.75 -3.63 6.36
C VAL A 97 14.74 -2.61 5.22
N PRO A 98 15.86 -1.89 4.97
CA PRO A 98 15.87 -0.78 4.01
C PRO A 98 15.88 -1.23 2.53
N ARG A 99 16.10 -2.51 2.25
CA ARG A 99 16.12 -3.09 0.91
C ARG A 99 15.36 -4.41 0.91
N GLY A 100 14.57 -4.66 -0.13
CA GLY A 100 13.73 -5.84 -0.20
C GLY A 100 13.39 -6.25 -1.63
N LYS A 101 12.36 -7.09 -1.75
CA LYS A 101 11.79 -7.54 -3.02
C LYS A 101 10.49 -6.78 -3.28
N ILE A 102 10.14 -6.62 -4.55
CA ILE A 102 8.79 -6.22 -4.96
C ILE A 102 7.96 -7.50 -5.02
N ALA A 103 6.76 -7.48 -4.42
CA ALA A 103 5.83 -8.58 -4.44
C ALA A 103 4.49 -8.11 -5.02
N LEU A 104 3.81 -9.00 -5.74
CA LEU A 104 2.44 -8.83 -6.19
C LEU A 104 1.63 -9.89 -5.46
N GLN A 105 0.58 -9.46 -4.77
CA GLN A 105 -0.24 -10.37 -3.99
C GLN A 105 -1.47 -10.77 -4.79
N GLN A 106 -1.93 -12.00 -4.56
CA GLN A 106 -3.25 -12.47 -4.96
C GLN A 106 -3.97 -12.91 -3.68
N HIS A 107 -5.14 -12.32 -3.40
CA HIS A 107 -5.82 -12.57 -2.13
C HIS A 107 -7.31 -12.16 -2.18
N PRO A 108 -8.20 -13.10 -1.85
CA PRO A 108 -9.08 -13.85 -2.77
C PRO A 108 -9.43 -13.20 -4.11
N GLY A 109 -9.95 -14.00 -5.05
CA GLY A 109 -10.33 -13.53 -6.39
C GLY A 109 -9.16 -13.51 -7.38
N ALA A 110 -9.47 -13.12 -8.61
CA ALA A 110 -8.51 -13.02 -9.69
C ALA A 110 -7.86 -11.62 -9.71
N SER A 111 -6.54 -11.57 -9.90
CA SER A 111 -5.81 -10.33 -10.15
C SER A 111 -4.96 -10.49 -11.40
N ALA A 112 -4.81 -9.42 -12.17
CA ALA A 112 -4.01 -9.40 -13.39
C ALA A 112 -3.06 -8.19 -13.37
N TRP A 113 -1.82 -8.42 -13.79
CA TRP A 113 -0.76 -7.42 -13.74
C TRP A 113 -0.13 -7.30 -15.13
N ARG A 114 0.15 -6.06 -15.56
CA ARG A 114 0.84 -5.79 -16.82
C ARG A 114 1.68 -4.52 -16.72
N ASN A 115 2.60 -4.33 -17.67
CA ASN A 115 3.43 -3.13 -17.78
C ASN A 115 4.26 -2.82 -16.52
N ILE A 116 4.77 -3.86 -15.85
CA ILE A 116 5.58 -3.72 -14.64
C ILE A 116 6.97 -3.21 -15.05
N LYS A 117 7.32 -2.02 -14.57
CA LYS A 117 8.61 -1.36 -14.84
C LYS A 117 9.25 -0.94 -13.52
N VAL A 118 10.55 -1.14 -13.40
CA VAL A 118 11.32 -0.81 -12.20
C VAL A 118 12.50 0.06 -12.59
N ARG A 119 12.69 1.17 -11.88
CA ARG A 119 13.86 2.04 -12.02
C ARG A 119 14.54 2.16 -10.67
N ARG A 120 15.82 1.77 -10.60
CA ARG A 120 16.66 2.03 -9.42
C ARG A 120 16.96 3.53 -9.33
N LEU A 121 16.98 4.05 -8.11
CA LEU A 121 17.33 5.43 -7.77
C LEU A 121 18.71 5.49 -7.12
#